data_AF-A0A1E4LNQ5-F1
#
_entry.id   AF-A0A1E4LNQ5-F1
#
_cell.length_a   1.000
_cell.length_b   1.000
_cell.length_c   1.000
_cell.angle_alpha   90.00
_cell.angle_beta   90.00
_cell.angle_gamma   90.00
#
_symmetry.space_group_name_H-M   'P 1'
#
loop_
_entity.id
_entity.type
_entity.pdbx_description
1 polymer ?
#
loop_
_entity_poly.entity_id
_entity_poly.type
_entity_poly.pdbx_seq_one_letter_code
_entity_poly.pdbx_strand_id
1 'polypeptide(L)'
;MPMKKALAAGLITLILVIVCGVSLFAVAGGSYTADFLKSLAVRAEARGSAGYAAHFYRESLKYNPYDTDARLALVRMCIAEGGLPQAREILKTGVAQSPYNLTFYTELARVYVLEGRLFDAIELLDNLPDGYASVRVSRMRPVAKLSPAGGVYDAPCSVRIQAGQDCYYTLDGTTPQLTSPRYERPIDIPTGVHTLSVVCLDQNGLPSRVFTEQYTVEQPRPASLLSGGICPYCGQPLPDALPGRAERTD
;
A
#
# COMPACT_ATOMS: atom_id res chain seq x y z
N MET A 1 -8.74 -57.17 46.46
CA MET A 1 -7.95 -56.32 45.52
C MET A 1 -8.75 -55.60 44.42
N PRO A 2 -9.86 -56.12 43.83
CA PRO A 2 -10.54 -55.44 42.70
C PRO A 2 -11.34 -54.19 43.10
N MET A 3 -11.96 -54.20 44.30
CA MET A 3 -12.84 -53.12 44.76
C MET A 3 -12.13 -51.76 44.93
N LYS A 4 -10.88 -51.75 45.40
CA LYS A 4 -10.09 -50.51 45.56
C LYS A 4 -9.70 -49.88 44.21
N LYS A 5 -9.51 -50.70 43.17
CA LYS A 5 -9.19 -50.23 41.81
C LYS A 5 -10.41 -49.63 41.11
N ALA A 6 -11.60 -50.21 41.30
CA ALA A 6 -12.85 -49.67 40.78
C ALA A 6 -13.23 -48.32 41.42
N LEU A 7 -13.04 -48.20 42.74
CA LEU A 7 -13.33 -46.97 43.47
C LEU A 7 -12.33 -45.84 43.13
N ALA A 8 -11.05 -46.19 42.92
CA ALA A 8 -10.05 -45.25 42.41
C ALA A 8 -10.35 -44.80 40.97
N ALA A 9 -10.78 -45.71 40.09
CA ALA A 9 -11.16 -45.36 38.73
C ALA A 9 -12.38 -44.42 38.66
N GLY A 10 -13.39 -44.64 39.51
CA GLY A 10 -14.57 -43.76 39.58
C GLY A 10 -14.27 -42.37 40.14
N LEU A 11 -13.32 -42.24 41.06
CA LEU A 11 -12.87 -40.93 41.56
C LEU A 11 -12.12 -40.15 40.48
N ILE A 12 -11.27 -40.83 39.71
CA ILE A 12 -10.48 -40.21 38.62
C ILE A 12 -11.40 -39.67 37.51
N THR A 13 -12.44 -40.42 37.12
CA THR A 13 -13.40 -39.94 36.11
C THR A 13 -14.22 -38.76 36.61
N LEU A 14 -14.65 -38.77 37.88
CA LEU A 14 -15.35 -37.63 38.48
C LEU A 14 -14.48 -36.36 38.51
N ILE A 15 -13.21 -36.50 38.91
CA ILE A 15 -12.25 -35.38 38.89
C ILE A 15 -12.05 -34.88 37.46
N LEU A 16 -11.90 -35.77 36.48
CA LEU A 16 -11.77 -35.38 35.07
C LEU A 16 -13.02 -34.64 34.56
N VAL A 17 -14.23 -35.05 34.96
CA VAL A 17 -15.48 -34.35 34.57
C VAL A 17 -15.56 -32.97 35.22
N ILE A 18 -15.17 -32.83 36.48
CA ILE A 18 -15.16 -31.53 37.17
C ILE A 18 -14.11 -30.61 36.57
N VAL A 19 -12.89 -31.11 36.34
CA VAL A 19 -11.80 -30.34 35.71
C VAL A 19 -12.19 -29.96 34.28
N CYS A 20 -12.78 -30.87 33.52
CA CYS A 20 -13.31 -30.59 32.18
C CYS A 20 -14.43 -29.54 32.23
N GLY A 21 -15.38 -29.67 33.16
CA GLY A 21 -16.48 -28.72 33.34
C GLY A 21 -16.03 -27.32 33.75
N VAL A 22 -15.06 -27.22 34.67
CA VAL A 22 -14.43 -25.95 35.07
C VAL A 22 -13.63 -25.35 33.92
N SER A 23 -12.89 -26.17 33.18
CA SER A 23 -12.15 -25.72 32.00
C SER A 23 -13.09 -25.24 30.89
N LEU A 24 -14.20 -25.96 30.66
CA LEU A 24 -15.22 -25.58 29.67
C LEU A 24 -15.94 -24.31 30.08
N PHE A 25 -16.24 -24.13 31.38
CA PHE A 25 -16.84 -22.91 31.90
C PHE A 25 -15.89 -21.71 31.83
N ALA A 26 -14.60 -21.91 32.13
CA ALA A 26 -13.59 -20.86 32.01
C ALA A 26 -13.38 -20.42 30.55
N VAL A 27 -13.33 -21.38 29.61
CA VAL A 27 -13.15 -21.12 28.18
C VAL A 27 -14.42 -20.54 27.56
N ALA A 28 -15.59 -21.12 27.81
CA ALA A 28 -16.85 -20.66 27.24
C ALA A 28 -17.33 -19.35 27.89
N GLY A 29 -17.13 -19.18 29.20
CA GLY A 29 -17.52 -17.98 29.95
C GLY A 29 -16.84 -16.70 29.45
N GLY A 30 -15.58 -16.79 29.01
CA GLY A 30 -14.87 -15.67 28.38
C GLY A 30 -15.56 -15.21 27.08
N SER A 31 -15.89 -16.14 26.18
CA SER A 31 -16.55 -15.84 24.91
C SER A 31 -17.94 -15.23 25.10
N TYR A 32 -18.77 -15.78 26.00
CA TYR A 32 -20.09 -15.21 26.30
C TYR A 32 -19.99 -13.79 26.87
N THR A 33 -18.99 -13.54 27.72
CA THR A 33 -18.75 -12.21 28.28
C THR A 33 -18.31 -11.23 27.19
N ALA A 34 -17.45 -11.66 26.27
CA ALA A 34 -17.05 -10.86 25.12
C ALA A 34 -18.25 -10.47 24.25
N ASP A 35 -19.09 -11.43 23.86
CA ASP A 35 -20.26 -11.16 23.01
C ASP A 35 -21.26 -10.22 23.69
N PHE A 36 -21.46 -10.38 25.01
CA PHE A 36 -22.29 -9.47 25.79
C PHE A 36 -21.71 -8.04 25.78
N LEU A 37 -20.41 -7.87 26.05
CA LEU A 37 -19.74 -6.56 26.03
C LEU A 37 -19.80 -5.92 24.64
N LYS A 38 -19.56 -6.68 23.58
CA LYS A 38 -19.72 -6.22 22.19
C LYS A 38 -21.16 -5.75 21.92
N SER A 39 -22.16 -6.48 22.40
CA SER A 39 -23.56 -6.09 22.23
C SER A 39 -23.90 -4.77 22.96
N LEU A 40 -23.28 -4.51 24.12
CA LEU A 40 -23.39 -3.24 24.82
C LEU A 40 -22.71 -2.11 24.04
N ALA A 41 -21.54 -2.38 23.44
CA ALA A 41 -20.83 -1.42 22.61
C ALA A 41 -21.69 -0.97 21.42
N VAL A 42 -22.27 -1.91 20.67
CA VAL A 42 -23.15 -1.62 19.52
C VAL A 42 -24.36 -0.78 19.93
N ARG A 43 -24.97 -1.06 21.09
CA ARG A 43 -26.08 -0.23 21.61
C ARG A 43 -25.62 1.17 22.03
N ALA A 44 -24.42 1.31 22.56
CA ALA A 44 -23.85 2.61 22.89
C ALA A 44 -23.54 3.42 21.62
N GLU A 45 -23.06 2.79 20.54
CA GLU A 45 -22.90 3.42 19.23
C GLU A 45 -24.24 3.93 18.67
N ALA A 46 -25.28 3.09 18.73
CA ALA A 46 -26.63 3.46 18.28
C ALA A 46 -27.22 4.66 19.05
N ARG A 47 -26.72 4.93 20.26
CA ARG A 47 -27.10 6.09 21.09
C ARG A 47 -26.16 7.29 20.90
N GLY A 48 -25.19 7.20 19.99
CA GLY A 48 -24.19 8.24 19.75
C GLY A 48 -23.15 8.40 20.88
N SER A 49 -23.04 7.41 21.77
CA SER A 49 -22.14 7.50 22.92
C SER A 49 -20.79 6.82 22.64
N ALA A 50 -19.95 7.51 21.87
CA ALA A 50 -18.67 6.99 21.39
C ALA A 50 -17.73 6.55 22.54
N GLY A 51 -17.62 7.34 23.61
CA GLY A 51 -16.74 6.99 24.73
C GLY A 51 -17.10 5.65 25.39
N TYR A 52 -18.40 5.39 25.63
CA TYR A 52 -18.85 4.12 26.20
C TYR A 52 -18.70 2.96 25.21
N ALA A 53 -19.00 3.17 23.93
CA ALA A 53 -18.82 2.14 22.92
C ALA A 53 -17.35 1.70 22.80
N ALA A 54 -16.40 2.65 22.75
CA ALA A 54 -14.97 2.36 22.69
C ALA A 54 -14.49 1.60 23.93
N HIS A 55 -14.99 1.98 25.11
CA HIS A 55 -14.72 1.26 26.36
C HIS A 55 -15.19 -0.20 26.27
N PHE A 56 -16.45 -0.45 25.90
CA PHE A 56 -17.00 -1.80 25.81
C PHE A 56 -16.31 -2.67 24.76
N TYR A 57 -15.94 -2.12 23.59
CA TYR A 57 -15.14 -2.86 22.62
C TYR A 57 -13.77 -3.25 23.16
N ARG A 58 -13.09 -2.33 23.86
CA ARG A 58 -11.79 -2.61 24.48
C ARG A 58 -11.89 -3.71 25.53
N GLU A 59 -12.93 -3.66 26.38
CA GLU A 59 -13.17 -4.72 27.37
C GLU A 59 -13.51 -6.06 26.69
N SER A 60 -14.35 -6.05 25.65
CA SER A 60 -14.67 -7.25 24.86
C SER A 60 -13.42 -7.93 24.30
N LEU A 61 -12.49 -7.14 23.75
CA LEU A 61 -11.24 -7.65 23.16
C LEU A 61 -10.27 -8.24 24.20
N LYS A 62 -10.43 -7.96 25.49
CA LYS A 62 -9.66 -8.65 26.55
C LYS A 62 -10.05 -10.12 26.67
N TYR A 63 -11.35 -10.42 26.47
CA TYR A 63 -11.90 -11.76 26.59
C TYR A 63 -11.87 -12.52 25.26
N ASN A 64 -12.10 -11.82 24.14
CA ASN A 64 -11.95 -12.37 22.80
C ASN A 64 -11.03 -11.48 21.93
N PRO A 65 -9.70 -11.67 22.01
CA PRO A 65 -8.75 -10.90 21.23
C PRO A 65 -8.86 -11.12 19.72
N TYR A 66 -9.51 -12.18 19.23
CA TYR A 66 -9.55 -12.49 17.80
C TYR A 66 -10.80 -11.93 17.11
N ASP A 67 -11.69 -11.24 17.85
CA ASP A 67 -12.88 -10.61 17.28
C ASP A 67 -12.50 -9.45 16.34
N THR A 68 -12.59 -9.73 15.04
CA THR A 68 -12.26 -8.78 13.99
C THR A 68 -13.24 -7.61 13.96
N ASP A 69 -14.54 -7.85 14.16
CA ASP A 69 -15.55 -6.80 14.06
C ASP A 69 -15.41 -5.82 15.22
N ALA A 70 -15.24 -6.34 16.44
CA ALA A 70 -15.03 -5.51 17.63
C ALA A 70 -13.76 -4.65 17.49
N ARG A 71 -12.69 -5.23 16.93
CA ARG A 71 -11.45 -4.49 16.66
C ARG A 71 -11.66 -3.40 15.61
N LEU A 72 -12.28 -3.72 14.48
CA LEU A 72 -12.49 -2.76 13.40
C LEU A 72 -13.44 -1.64 13.81
N ALA A 73 -14.46 -1.94 14.62
CA ALA A 73 -15.31 -0.91 15.22
C ALA A 73 -14.48 0.05 16.08
N LEU A 74 -13.66 -0.48 17.01
CA LEU A 74 -12.77 0.35 17.83
C LEU A 74 -11.80 1.20 16.99
N VAL A 75 -11.24 0.65 15.92
CA VAL A 75 -10.37 1.38 14.99
C VAL A 75 -11.12 2.54 14.33
N ARG A 76 -12.34 2.32 13.83
CA ARG A 76 -13.17 3.39 13.23
C ARG A 76 -13.45 4.52 14.21
N MET A 77 -13.70 4.16 15.47
CA MET A 77 -13.89 5.15 16.54
C MET A 77 -12.62 5.95 16.80
N CYS A 78 -11.47 5.30 16.91
CA CYS A 78 -10.19 5.99 17.04
C CYS A 78 -9.93 6.95 15.88
N ILE A 79 -10.25 6.56 14.64
CA ILE A 79 -10.11 7.42 13.46
C ILE A 79 -11.07 8.62 13.56
N ALA A 80 -12.32 8.40 13.95
CA ALA A 80 -13.31 9.48 14.11
C ALA A 80 -12.91 10.50 15.20
N GLU A 81 -12.22 10.05 16.24
CA GLU A 81 -11.65 10.89 17.30
C GLU A 81 -10.32 11.55 16.91
N GLY A 82 -9.77 11.27 15.72
CA GLY A 82 -8.47 11.77 15.25
C GLY A 82 -7.26 11.01 15.83
N GLY A 83 -7.48 9.94 16.60
CA GLY A 83 -6.46 9.08 17.19
C GLY A 83 -5.81 8.10 16.20
N LEU A 84 -5.25 8.60 15.08
CA LEU A 84 -4.61 7.77 14.06
C LEU A 84 -3.47 6.88 14.60
N PRO A 85 -2.57 7.36 15.49
CA PRO A 85 -1.53 6.50 16.04
C PRO A 85 -2.09 5.34 16.87
N GLN A 86 -3.21 5.55 17.58
CA GLN A 86 -3.87 4.50 18.34
C GLN A 86 -4.49 3.46 17.41
N ALA A 87 -5.20 3.92 16.36
CA ALA A 87 -5.76 3.05 15.33
C ALA A 87 -4.68 2.17 14.67
N ARG A 88 -3.52 2.76 14.36
CA ARG A 88 -2.36 2.06 13.80
C ARG A 88 -1.88 0.92 14.69
N GLU A 89 -1.68 1.18 15.98
CA GLU A 89 -1.19 0.14 16.91
C GLU A 89 -2.21 -0.98 17.15
N ILE A 90 -3.51 -0.65 17.19
CA ILE A 90 -4.58 -1.65 17.28
C ILE A 90 -4.57 -2.55 16.04
N LEU A 91 -4.42 -1.98 14.84
CA LEU A 91 -4.35 -2.74 13.58
C LEU A 91 -3.09 -3.59 13.47
N LYS A 92 -1.92 -3.07 13.88
CA LYS A 92 -0.68 -3.87 13.95
C LYS A 92 -0.84 -5.08 14.87
N THR A 93 -1.49 -4.89 16.02
CA THR A 93 -1.82 -6.00 16.93
C THR A 93 -2.75 -7.00 16.25
N GLY A 94 -3.75 -6.53 15.50
CA GLY A 94 -4.63 -7.39 14.70
C GLY A 94 -3.89 -8.20 13.64
N VAL A 95 -2.95 -7.57 12.91
CA VAL A 95 -2.08 -8.26 11.94
C VAL A 95 -1.25 -9.35 12.62
N ALA A 96 -0.64 -9.07 13.77
CA ALA A 96 0.15 -10.06 14.51
C ALA A 96 -0.68 -11.27 14.98
N GLN A 97 -1.93 -11.03 15.38
CA GLN A 97 -2.83 -12.09 15.86
C GLN A 97 -3.53 -12.85 14.74
N SER A 98 -3.73 -12.23 13.58
CA SER A 98 -4.41 -12.84 12.44
C SER A 98 -3.76 -12.44 11.11
N PRO A 99 -2.58 -13.01 10.79
CA PRO A 99 -1.79 -12.63 9.61
C PRO A 99 -2.48 -12.87 8.26
N TYR A 100 -3.54 -13.68 8.23
CA TYR A 100 -4.30 -13.98 7.01
C TYR A 100 -5.52 -13.07 6.81
N ASN A 101 -5.82 -12.19 7.76
CA ASN A 101 -6.95 -11.27 7.66
C ASN A 101 -6.56 -10.01 6.87
N LEU A 102 -6.97 -9.97 5.61
CA LEU A 102 -6.64 -8.90 4.66
C LEU A 102 -7.16 -7.53 5.11
N THR A 103 -8.28 -7.50 5.82
CA THR A 103 -8.91 -6.25 6.25
C THR A 103 -7.96 -5.47 7.16
N PHE A 104 -7.17 -6.13 8.02
CA PHE A 104 -6.21 -5.43 8.86
C PHE A 104 -5.11 -4.74 8.04
N TYR A 105 -4.62 -5.36 6.97
CA TYR A 105 -3.62 -4.75 6.10
C TYR A 105 -4.18 -3.58 5.29
N THR A 106 -5.38 -3.74 4.72
CA THR A 106 -6.00 -2.66 3.92
C THR A 106 -6.38 -1.47 4.80
N GLU A 107 -6.93 -1.71 5.99
CA GLU A 107 -7.25 -0.63 6.94
C GLU A 107 -5.98 0.01 7.51
N LEU A 108 -4.92 -0.76 7.76
CA LEU A 108 -3.64 -0.20 8.23
C LEU A 108 -2.98 0.68 7.16
N ALA A 109 -3.02 0.26 5.89
CA ALA A 109 -2.55 1.08 4.79
C ALA A 109 -3.34 2.40 4.68
N ARG A 110 -4.67 2.37 4.86
CA ARG A 110 -5.50 3.58 4.88
C ARG A 110 -5.12 4.49 6.05
N VAL A 111 -4.92 3.94 7.24
CA VAL A 111 -4.45 4.72 8.40
C VAL A 111 -3.09 5.35 8.12
N TYR A 112 -2.15 4.65 7.50
CA TYR A 112 -0.87 5.25 7.09
C TYR A 112 -1.05 6.40 6.11
N VAL A 113 -1.93 6.27 5.12
CA VAL A 113 -2.26 7.37 4.19
C VAL A 113 -2.86 8.56 4.94
N LEU A 114 -3.77 8.34 5.89
CA LEU A 114 -4.35 9.39 6.74
C LEU A 114 -3.28 10.10 7.61
N GLU A 115 -2.23 9.39 8.02
CA GLU A 115 -1.09 9.95 8.75
C GLU A 115 -0.09 10.71 7.85
N GLY A 116 -0.30 10.74 6.52
CA GLY A 116 0.67 11.30 5.57
C GLY A 116 1.80 10.35 5.19
N ARG A 117 1.76 9.12 5.69
CA ARG A 117 2.80 8.09 5.56
C ARG A 117 2.56 7.18 4.35
N LEU A 118 2.49 7.78 3.16
CA LEU A 118 2.18 7.06 1.92
C LEU A 118 3.19 5.93 1.61
N PHE A 119 4.48 6.18 1.84
CA PHE A 119 5.52 5.18 1.60
C PHE A 119 5.34 3.93 2.47
N ASP A 120 5.12 4.11 3.77
CA ASP A 120 4.88 2.99 4.70
C ASP A 120 3.63 2.17 4.31
N ALA A 121 2.60 2.85 3.79
CA ALA A 121 1.39 2.19 3.31
C ALA A 121 1.68 1.29 2.09
N ILE A 122 2.45 1.79 1.12
CA ILE A 122 2.84 1.02 -0.07
C ILE A 122 3.72 -0.16 0.33
N GLU A 123 4.73 0.09 1.15
CA GLU A 123 5.68 -0.93 1.62
C GLU A 123 4.96 -2.07 2.36
N LEU A 124 4.00 -1.74 3.23
CA LEU A 124 3.17 -2.74 3.92
C LEU A 124 2.44 -3.66 2.93
N LEU A 125 1.85 -3.08 1.88
CA LEU A 125 1.05 -3.83 0.91
C LEU A 125 1.90 -4.59 -0.12
N ASP A 126 3.16 -4.18 -0.31
CA ASP A 126 4.12 -4.88 -1.15
C ASP A 126 4.76 -6.07 -0.40
N ASN A 127 4.93 -5.96 0.92
CA ASN A 127 5.53 -6.98 1.78
C ASN A 127 4.49 -7.82 2.55
N LEU A 128 3.38 -8.19 1.90
CA LEU A 128 2.38 -9.07 2.48
C LEU A 128 2.90 -10.52 2.58
N PRO A 129 2.56 -11.28 3.63
CA PRO A 129 2.94 -12.68 3.72
C PRO A 129 2.44 -13.48 2.49
N ASP A 130 3.33 -14.27 1.90
CA ASP A 130 3.12 -14.97 0.64
C ASP A 130 1.86 -15.85 0.67
N GLY A 131 1.07 -15.77 -0.41
CA GLY A 131 -0.11 -16.61 -0.61
C GLY A 131 -1.28 -15.90 -1.27
N TYR A 132 -2.50 -16.39 -1.01
CA TYR A 132 -3.76 -15.86 -1.56
C TYR A 132 -4.02 -14.39 -1.19
N ALA A 133 -3.41 -13.92 -0.10
CA ALA A 133 -3.53 -12.57 0.43
C ALA A 133 -2.99 -11.49 -0.50
N SER A 134 -1.75 -11.65 -0.96
CA SER A 134 -1.04 -10.66 -1.78
C SER A 134 -1.70 -10.49 -3.15
N VAL A 135 -2.18 -11.59 -3.75
CA VAL A 135 -2.90 -11.56 -5.04
C VAL A 135 -4.22 -10.79 -4.92
N ARG A 136 -4.98 -11.03 -3.84
CA ARG A 136 -6.26 -10.34 -3.61
C ARG A 136 -6.06 -8.85 -3.39
N VAL A 137 -5.14 -8.48 -2.52
CA VAL A 137 -4.84 -7.06 -2.27
C VAL A 137 -4.34 -6.37 -3.53
N SER A 138 -3.46 -7.03 -4.30
CA SER A 138 -2.95 -6.46 -5.57
C SER A 138 -4.06 -6.15 -6.58
N ARG A 139 -5.14 -6.94 -6.60
CA ARG A 139 -6.32 -6.68 -7.46
C ARG A 139 -7.23 -5.56 -6.94
N MET A 140 -7.18 -5.28 -5.63
CA MET A 140 -7.95 -4.18 -5.02
C MET A 140 -7.25 -2.83 -5.21
N ARG A 141 -5.93 -2.83 -5.40
CA ARG A 141 -5.14 -1.60 -5.58
C ARG A 141 -5.41 -0.96 -6.93
N PRO A 142 -5.46 0.38 -7.02
CA PRO A 142 -5.63 1.07 -8.29
C PRO A 142 -4.42 0.85 -9.20
N VAL A 143 -4.65 0.90 -10.51
CA VAL A 143 -3.61 0.74 -11.54
C VAL A 143 -3.57 2.00 -12.40
N ALA A 144 -2.38 2.58 -12.54
CA ALA A 144 -2.14 3.67 -13.46
C ALA A 144 -1.71 3.12 -14.83
N LYS A 145 -2.19 3.73 -15.91
CA LYS A 145 -1.70 3.48 -17.27
C LYS A 145 -1.15 4.77 -17.86
N LEU A 146 0.08 4.76 -18.33
CA LEU A 146 0.71 5.92 -18.96
C LEU A 146 0.57 5.87 -20.48
N SER A 147 0.23 7.02 -21.07
CA SER A 147 0.15 7.18 -22.53
C SER A 147 0.70 8.56 -22.95
N PRO A 148 1.76 8.62 -23.77
CA PRO A 148 2.49 7.49 -24.34
C PRO A 148 3.36 6.75 -23.30
N ALA A 149 3.77 5.51 -23.59
CA ALA A 149 4.56 4.68 -22.67
C ALA A 149 6.01 5.21 -22.53
N GLY A 150 6.76 4.71 -21.54
CA GLY A 150 8.19 5.05 -21.42
C GLY A 150 8.97 4.71 -22.70
N GLY A 151 9.98 5.50 -23.02
CA GLY A 151 10.76 5.32 -24.24
C GLY A 151 11.59 6.53 -24.65
N VAL A 152 12.17 6.43 -25.84
CA VAL A 152 12.96 7.49 -26.47
C VAL A 152 12.07 8.31 -27.41
N TYR A 153 12.19 9.63 -27.34
CA TYR A 153 11.40 10.58 -28.12
C TYR A 153 12.29 11.65 -28.73
N ASP A 154 12.04 12.02 -29.98
CA ASP A 154 12.83 13.05 -30.70
C ASP A 154 12.35 14.49 -30.41
N ALA A 155 11.26 14.64 -29.65
CA ALA A 155 10.67 15.92 -29.30
C ALA A 155 9.97 15.83 -27.92
N PRO A 156 9.84 16.97 -27.19
CA PRO A 156 9.07 17.02 -25.95
C PRO A 156 7.67 16.42 -26.12
N CYS A 157 7.25 15.62 -25.15
CA CYS A 157 5.99 14.89 -25.20
C CYS A 157 5.15 15.16 -23.95
N SER A 158 3.84 14.94 -24.06
CA SER A 158 2.90 15.14 -22.94
C SER A 158 2.29 13.80 -22.55
N VAL A 159 2.54 13.38 -21.32
CA VAL A 159 2.12 12.07 -20.77
C VAL A 159 0.79 12.22 -20.05
N ARG A 160 -0.17 11.37 -20.42
CA ARG A 160 -1.45 11.22 -19.73
C ARG A 160 -1.44 10.02 -18.81
N ILE A 161 -1.93 10.23 -17.59
CA ILE A 161 -2.18 9.17 -16.62
C ILE A 161 -3.65 8.77 -16.76
N GLN A 162 -3.88 7.61 -17.35
CA GLN A 162 -5.19 6.97 -17.36
C GLN A 162 -5.37 6.22 -16.03
N ALA A 163 -5.91 6.93 -15.06
CA ALA A 163 -6.34 6.39 -13.79
C ALA A 163 -7.73 6.94 -13.47
N GLY A 164 -8.61 6.11 -12.93
CA GLY A 164 -9.95 6.55 -12.54
C GLY A 164 -10.00 7.31 -11.21
N GLN A 165 -8.85 7.65 -10.61
CA GLN A 165 -8.72 8.04 -9.21
C GLN A 165 -7.60 9.08 -9.02
N ASP A 166 -7.38 9.52 -7.77
CA ASP A 166 -6.40 10.55 -7.44
C ASP A 166 -4.97 10.02 -7.54
N CYS A 167 -4.11 10.70 -8.32
CA CYS A 167 -2.73 10.30 -8.52
C CYS A 167 -1.74 11.42 -8.21
N TYR A 168 -0.60 11.02 -7.67
CA TYR A 168 0.56 11.86 -7.33
C TYR A 168 1.75 11.38 -8.15
N TYR A 169 2.60 12.31 -8.57
CA TYR A 169 3.73 11.97 -9.44
C TYR A 169 4.98 12.79 -9.15
N THR A 170 6.10 12.28 -9.67
CA THR A 170 7.43 12.90 -9.65
C THR A 170 8.12 12.63 -11.00
N LEU A 171 9.06 13.49 -11.40
CA LEU A 171 9.77 13.40 -12.69
C LEU A 171 11.26 13.05 -12.55
N ASP A 172 11.74 12.95 -11.31
CA ASP A 172 13.11 12.60 -10.94
C ASP A 172 13.27 11.13 -10.52
N GLY A 173 12.16 10.36 -10.54
CA GLY A 173 12.12 8.96 -10.12
C GLY A 173 12.03 8.74 -8.60
N THR A 174 11.90 9.81 -7.81
CA THR A 174 11.65 9.66 -6.36
C THR A 174 10.24 9.13 -6.11
N THR A 175 10.03 8.39 -5.02
CA THR A 175 8.68 7.89 -4.71
C THR A 175 7.72 9.05 -4.39
N PRO A 176 6.59 9.19 -5.09
CA PRO A 176 5.62 10.25 -4.81
C PRO A 176 5.10 10.19 -3.37
N GLN A 177 4.97 11.36 -2.75
CA GLN A 177 4.36 11.55 -1.45
C GLN A 177 3.01 12.28 -1.60
N LEU A 178 2.22 12.37 -0.54
CA LEU A 178 0.98 13.18 -0.57
C LEU A 178 1.23 14.68 -0.75
N THR A 179 2.48 15.13 -0.54
CA THR A 179 2.95 16.49 -0.79
C THR A 179 3.46 16.68 -2.23
N SER A 180 3.60 15.61 -3.02
CA SER A 180 3.99 15.69 -4.43
C SER A 180 2.88 16.33 -5.28
N PRO A 181 3.20 16.83 -6.48
CA PRO A 181 2.20 17.33 -7.41
C PRO A 181 1.10 16.29 -7.70
N ARG A 182 -0.16 16.74 -7.61
CA ARG A 182 -1.32 15.95 -8.00
C ARG A 182 -1.52 16.02 -9.51
N TYR A 183 -1.90 14.89 -10.12
CA TYR A 183 -2.24 14.82 -11.52
C TYR A 183 -3.61 15.47 -11.78
N GLU A 184 -3.61 16.59 -12.50
CA GLU A 184 -4.84 17.30 -12.90
C GLU A 184 -4.93 17.51 -14.42
N ARG A 185 -3.77 17.51 -15.09
CA ARG A 185 -3.62 17.76 -16.53
C ARG A 185 -2.45 16.93 -17.07
N PRO A 186 -2.35 16.72 -18.40
CA PRO A 186 -1.21 16.05 -19.02
C PRO A 186 0.14 16.61 -18.52
N ILE A 187 1.09 15.71 -18.28
CA ILE A 187 2.41 16.04 -17.72
C ILE A 187 3.37 16.25 -18.88
N ASP A 188 3.92 17.45 -19.00
CA ASP A 188 4.89 17.76 -20.05
C ASP A 188 6.28 17.25 -19.65
N ILE A 189 6.89 16.46 -20.54
CA ILE A 189 8.24 15.92 -20.39
C ILE A 189 9.18 16.75 -21.26
N PRO A 190 10.08 17.56 -20.65
CA PRO A 190 11.01 18.38 -21.39
C PRO A 190 12.17 17.54 -21.95
N THR A 191 13.09 18.21 -22.64
CA THR A 191 14.25 17.54 -23.22
C THR A 191 15.23 17.07 -22.15
N GLY A 192 15.70 15.84 -22.27
CA GLY A 192 16.55 15.19 -21.27
C GLY A 192 16.05 13.82 -20.86
N VAL A 193 16.67 13.26 -19.81
CA VAL A 193 16.27 11.99 -19.21
C VAL A 193 15.42 12.29 -17.98
N HIS A 194 14.18 11.79 -18.00
CA HIS A 194 13.22 11.94 -16.92
C HIS A 194 12.70 10.57 -16.49
N THR A 195 12.51 10.40 -15.19
CA THR A 195 11.93 9.18 -14.62
C THR A 195 10.61 9.55 -13.99
N LEU A 196 9.52 9.19 -14.64
CA LEU A 196 8.17 9.47 -14.17
C LEU A 196 7.74 8.36 -13.21
N SER A 197 7.61 8.69 -11.92
CA SER A 197 7.04 7.80 -10.92
C SER A 197 5.66 8.28 -10.52
N VAL A 198 4.71 7.35 -10.39
CA VAL A 198 3.28 7.62 -10.16
C VAL A 198 2.74 6.69 -9.07
N VAL A 199 1.96 7.26 -8.15
CA VAL A 199 1.15 6.54 -7.17
C VAL A 199 -0.27 7.06 -7.24
N CYS A 200 -1.26 6.17 -7.27
CA CYS A 200 -2.67 6.52 -7.22
C CYS A 200 -3.33 6.00 -5.94
N LEU A 201 -4.33 6.70 -5.45
CA LEU A 201 -5.16 6.32 -4.31
C LEU A 201 -6.56 5.99 -4.80
N ASP A 202 -7.18 4.92 -4.30
CA ASP A 202 -8.60 4.67 -4.56
C ASP A 202 -9.49 5.64 -3.76
N GLN A 203 -10.80 5.59 -4.01
CA GLN A 203 -11.82 6.37 -3.30
C GLN A 203 -11.83 6.17 -1.78
N ASN A 204 -11.19 5.12 -1.27
CA ASN A 204 -11.10 4.81 0.15
C ASN A 204 -9.69 5.05 0.72
N GLY A 205 -8.77 5.63 -0.05
CA GLY A 205 -7.38 5.91 0.35
C GLY A 205 -6.43 4.71 0.30
N LEU A 206 -6.76 3.63 -0.42
CA LEU A 206 -5.86 2.50 -0.64
C LEU A 206 -4.87 2.82 -1.77
N PRO A 207 -3.54 2.76 -1.53
CA PRO A 207 -2.54 3.16 -2.52
C PRO A 207 -2.22 2.07 -3.56
N SER A 208 -1.90 2.50 -4.78
CA SER A 208 -1.34 1.66 -5.85
C SER A 208 0.08 1.20 -5.49
N ARG A 209 0.65 0.34 -6.33
CA ARG A 209 2.11 0.21 -6.41
C ARG A 209 2.71 1.47 -7.02
N VAL A 210 3.98 1.73 -6.75
CA VAL A 210 4.72 2.77 -7.47
C VAL A 210 4.90 2.30 -8.90
N PHE A 211 4.31 3.03 -9.84
CA PHE A 211 4.51 2.81 -11.26
C PHE A 211 5.62 3.75 -11.74
N THR A 212 6.66 3.20 -12.34
CA THR A 212 7.83 3.98 -12.77
C THR A 212 8.13 3.69 -14.24
N GLU A 213 8.26 4.74 -15.03
CA GLU A 213 8.63 4.69 -16.45
C GLU A 213 9.71 5.73 -16.75
N GLN A 214 10.62 5.40 -17.67
CA GLN A 214 11.68 6.30 -18.09
C GLN A 214 11.36 6.93 -19.44
N TYR A 215 11.60 8.23 -19.56
CA TYR A 215 11.43 9.01 -20.78
C TYR A 215 12.76 9.67 -21.12
N THR A 216 13.28 9.37 -22.30
CA THR A 216 14.49 10.02 -22.83
C THR A 216 14.07 10.85 -24.03
N VAL A 217 14.03 12.16 -23.86
CA VAL A 217 13.74 13.09 -24.94
C VAL A 217 15.08 13.60 -25.49
N GLU A 218 15.43 13.20 -26.70
CA GLU A 218 16.64 13.67 -27.36
C GLU A 218 16.48 15.12 -27.81
N GLN A 219 17.56 15.90 -27.71
CA GLN A 219 17.59 17.17 -28.44
C GLN A 219 17.70 16.84 -29.92
N PRO A 220 16.89 17.45 -30.80
CA PRO A 220 17.15 17.35 -32.22
C PRO A 220 18.58 17.81 -32.44
N ARG A 221 19.45 16.86 -32.84
CA ARG A 221 20.82 17.18 -33.21
C ARG A 221 20.68 18.25 -34.28
N PRO A 222 21.23 19.47 -34.11
CA PRO A 222 21.16 20.47 -35.16
C PRO A 222 21.68 19.76 -36.40
N ALA A 223 20.86 19.75 -37.46
CA ALA A 223 21.25 19.15 -38.71
C ALA A 223 22.60 19.77 -39.05
N SER A 224 23.68 19.02 -38.82
CA SER A 224 24.99 19.42 -39.27
C SER A 224 24.79 19.71 -40.74
N LEU A 225 25.09 20.94 -41.15
CA LEU A 225 25.08 21.43 -42.53
C LEU A 225 26.09 20.62 -43.36
N LEU A 226 25.81 19.33 -43.53
CA LEU A 226 26.61 18.34 -44.24
C LEU A 226 25.68 17.67 -45.25
N SER A 227 25.16 18.50 -46.14
CA SER A 227 24.73 18.09 -47.47
C SER A 227 24.96 19.29 -48.38
N GLY A 228 26.18 19.39 -48.91
CA GLY A 228 26.63 20.49 -49.74
C GLY A 228 27.30 21.54 -48.87
N GLY A 229 28.59 21.35 -48.59
CA GLY A 229 29.39 22.32 -47.87
C GLY A 229 29.38 23.62 -48.65
N ILE A 230 28.43 24.51 -48.41
CA ILE A 230 28.34 25.81 -49.05
C ILE A 230 28.44 26.84 -47.93
N CYS A 231 29.44 27.72 -48.03
CA CYS A 231 29.67 28.74 -47.02
C CYS A 231 28.47 29.72 -46.97
N PRO A 232 27.84 29.95 -45.80
CA PRO A 232 26.64 30.77 -45.68
C PRO A 232 26.87 32.27 -45.96
N TYR A 233 28.13 32.73 -46.01
CA TYR A 233 28.46 34.12 -46.33
C TYR A 233 28.75 34.37 -47.82
N CYS A 234 29.18 33.36 -48.58
CA CYS A 234 29.62 33.56 -49.97
C CYS A 234 29.02 32.57 -50.98
N GLY A 235 28.24 31.58 -50.55
CA GLY A 235 27.56 30.66 -51.46
C GLY A 235 28.48 29.70 -52.22
N GLN A 236 29.75 29.57 -51.82
CA GLN A 236 30.72 28.69 -52.50
C GLN A 236 30.93 27.35 -51.77
N PRO A 237 31.20 26.26 -52.53
CA PRO A 237 31.57 24.98 -51.96
C PRO A 237 32.82 25.05 -51.05
N LEU A 238 32.78 24.49 -49.84
CA LEU A 238 33.93 24.29 -48.97
C LEU A 238 34.87 23.28 -49.65
N PRO A 239 36.17 23.56 -49.77
CA PRO A 239 37.09 22.66 -50.43
C PRO A 239 37.16 21.33 -49.68
N ASP A 240 36.84 20.23 -50.37
CA ASP A 240 36.91 18.88 -49.83
C ASP A 240 38.32 18.60 -49.31
N ALA A 241 38.37 17.88 -48.19
CA ALA A 241 39.59 17.53 -47.48
C ALA A 241 40.69 17.00 -48.41
N LEU A 242 41.89 17.57 -48.26
CA LEU A 242 43.11 17.24 -48.99
C LEU A 242 43.32 15.71 -49.08
N PRO A 243 43.54 15.13 -50.27
CA PRO A 243 43.89 13.72 -50.38
C PRO A 243 45.26 13.46 -49.74
N GLY A 244 45.32 12.34 -49.02
CA GLY A 244 46.46 11.88 -48.24
C GLY A 244 47.77 11.89 -49.02
N ARG A 245 48.80 12.37 -48.32
CA ARG A 245 50.21 12.32 -48.66
C ARG A 245 50.60 10.87 -48.97
N ALA A 246 50.90 10.55 -50.22
CA ALA A 246 51.51 9.28 -50.60
C ALA A 246 52.86 9.15 -49.88
N GLU A 247 52.99 8.13 -49.04
CA GLU A 247 54.27 7.69 -48.49
C GLU A 247 55.12 7.17 -49.65
N ARG A 248 56.29 7.81 -49.83
CA ARG A 248 57.32 7.43 -50.78
C ARG A 248 58.13 6.30 -50.15
N THR A 249 57.97 5.08 -50.65
CA THR A 249 58.92 3.99 -50.41
C THR A 249 60.12 4.20 -51.34
N ASP A 250 61.28 4.42 -50.75
CA ASP A 250 62.60 4.11 -51.34
C ASP A 250 63.24 3.00 -50.48
#